data_AF-A0A7R9FR67-F1
#
_entry.id   AF-A0A7R9FR67-F1
#
_cell.length_a   1.000
_cell.length_b   1.000
_cell.length_c   1.000
_cell.angle_alpha   90.00
_cell.angle_beta   90.00
_cell.angle_gamma   90.00
#
_symmetry.space_group_name_H-M   'P 1'
#
loop_
_entity.id
_entity.type
_entity.pdbx_description
1 polymer ?
#
loop_
_entity_poly.entity_id
_entity_poly.type
_entity_poly.pdbx_seq_one_letter_code
_entity_poly.pdbx_strand_id
1 'polypeptide(L)'
;MKALKDPSLPLLELQEVISSISGRIPSTVEKQIRKFMSQYASNITSVLAQFPSQQIASVIDNYAASLQKRTDRDVFFMTTQGILQLVQRYRNGIRGRMRTAVQDLLKQYLQVETLFQHG
;
A
#
# COMPACT_ATOMS: atom_id res chain seq x y z
N MET A 1 4.89 18.87 6.18
CA MET A 1 4.92 17.42 5.88
C MET A 1 5.54 16.59 7.03
N LYS A 2 5.02 16.68 8.27
CA LYS A 2 5.49 15.83 9.38
C LYS A 2 4.89 14.42 9.30
N ALA A 3 3.60 14.32 8.99
CA ALA A 3 2.89 13.04 8.84
C ALA A 3 3.52 12.10 7.80
N LEU A 4 3.95 12.62 6.64
CA LEU A 4 4.62 11.82 5.58
C LEU A 4 6.01 11.31 5.95
N LYS A 5 6.55 11.66 7.13
CA LYS A 5 7.82 11.16 7.65
C LYS A 5 7.63 10.15 8.79
N ASP A 6 6.39 10.00 9.28
CA ASP A 6 6.09 9.14 10.42
C ASP A 6 6.09 7.67 9.98
N PRO A 7 7.03 6.83 10.48
CA PRO A 7 7.11 5.42 10.09
C PRO A 7 5.86 4.61 10.46
N SER A 8 4.99 5.12 11.34
CA SER A 8 3.70 4.49 11.65
C SER A 8 2.63 4.69 10.58
N LEU A 9 2.75 5.70 9.70
CA LEU A 9 1.77 6.00 8.66
C LEU A 9 1.39 4.78 7.79
N PRO A 10 2.32 4.01 7.20
CA PRO A 10 1.95 2.84 6.38
C PRO A 10 1.26 1.74 7.20
N LEU A 11 1.57 1.61 8.50
CA LEU A 11 0.90 0.65 9.37
C LEU A 11 -0.56 1.03 9.60
N LEU A 12 -0.81 2.32 9.87
CA LEU A 12 -2.15 2.88 10.10
C LEU A 12 -3.02 2.78 8.84
N GLU A 13 -2.49 3.20 7.67
CA GLU A 13 -3.21 3.08 6.41
C GLU A 13 -3.50 1.60 6.07
N LEU A 14 -2.56 0.68 6.33
CA LEU A 14 -2.80 -0.75 6.08
C LEU A 14 -3.85 -1.33 7.03
N GLN A 15 -3.85 -0.90 8.30
CA GLN A 15 -4.86 -1.30 9.28
C GLN A 15 -6.25 -0.87 8.86
N GLU A 16 -6.41 0.35 8.36
CA GLU A 16 -7.68 0.86 7.84
C GLU A 16 -8.18 0.02 6.66
N VAL A 17 -7.32 -0.20 5.66
CA VAL A 17 -7.68 -0.98 4.46
C VAL A 17 -8.05 -2.42 4.83
N ILE A 18 -7.25 -3.11 5.65
CA ILE A 18 -7.55 -4.50 6.06
C ILE A 18 -8.85 -4.56 6.85
N SER A 19 -9.09 -3.61 7.76
CA SER A 19 -10.32 -3.59 8.55
C SER A 19 -11.56 -3.44 7.66
N SER A 20 -11.45 -2.65 6.59
CA SER A 20 -12.55 -2.47 5.63
C SER A 20 -12.91 -3.76 4.86
N ILE A 21 -11.94 -4.65 4.61
CA ILE A 21 -12.13 -5.88 3.82
C ILE A 21 -12.07 -7.18 4.63
N SER A 22 -11.96 -7.07 5.96
CA SER A 22 -11.88 -8.23 6.84
C SER A 22 -13.12 -9.12 6.69
N GLY A 23 -12.92 -10.44 6.70
CA GLY A 23 -13.98 -11.42 6.44
C GLY A 23 -14.34 -11.63 4.96
N ARG A 24 -13.89 -10.76 4.04
CA ARG A 24 -14.06 -10.93 2.59
C ARG A 24 -12.82 -11.52 1.89
N ILE A 25 -11.72 -11.66 2.63
CA ILE A 25 -10.50 -12.31 2.17
C ILE A 25 -10.25 -13.61 2.98
N PRO A 26 -9.51 -14.58 2.43
CA PRO A 26 -9.17 -15.80 3.15
C PRO A 26 -8.41 -15.49 4.44
N SER A 27 -8.76 -16.20 5.52
CA SER A 27 -8.14 -16.01 6.84
C SER A 27 -6.63 -16.30 6.84
N THR A 28 -6.14 -17.15 5.93
CA THR A 28 -4.71 -17.42 5.74
C THR A 28 -3.95 -16.20 5.24
N VAL A 29 -4.48 -15.52 4.23
CA VAL A 29 -3.92 -14.26 3.67
C VAL A 29 -3.93 -13.18 4.74
N GLU A 30 -5.07 -12.97 5.41
CA GLU A 30 -5.19 -11.95 6.44
C GLU A 30 -4.20 -12.18 7.60
N LYS A 31 -4.08 -13.41 8.09
CA LYS A 31 -3.13 -13.76 9.16
C LYS A 31 -1.68 -13.49 8.75
N GLN A 32 -1.29 -13.83 7.53
CA GLN A 32 0.08 -13.58 7.04
C GLN A 32 0.38 -12.07 6.95
N ILE A 33 -0.55 -11.28 6.41
CA ILE A 33 -0.38 -9.82 6.33
C ILE A 33 -0.30 -9.20 7.73
N ARG A 34 -1.18 -9.61 8.67
CA ARG A 34 -1.14 -9.15 10.07
C ARG A 34 0.16 -9.53 10.78
N LYS A 35 0.77 -10.67 10.44
CA LYS A 35 2.09 -11.06 10.96
C LYS A 35 3.17 -10.07 10.52
N PHE A 36 3.20 -9.69 9.23
CA PHE A 36 4.15 -8.68 8.75
C PHE A 36 3.92 -7.31 9.40
N MET A 37 2.66 -6.92 9.63
CA MET A 37 2.33 -5.70 10.37
C MET A 37 2.88 -5.72 11.80
N SER A 38 2.69 -6.82 12.53
CA SER A 38 3.20 -6.96 13.89
C SER A 38 4.73 -6.93 13.93
N GLN A 39 5.40 -7.62 13.00
CA GLN A 39 6.86 -7.61 12.89
C GLN A 39 7.40 -6.21 12.58
N TYR A 40 6.73 -5.46 11.70
CA TYR A 40 7.10 -4.09 11.38
C TYR A 40 6.89 -3.16 12.58
N ALA A 41 5.75 -3.28 13.27
CA ALA A 41 5.43 -2.49 14.46
C ALA A 41 6.46 -2.68 15.59
N SER A 42 6.88 -3.92 15.85
CA SER A 42 7.89 -4.23 16.87
C SER A 42 9.27 -3.62 16.57
N ASN A 43 9.57 -3.35 15.29
CA ASN A 43 10.86 -2.81 14.85
C ASN A 43 10.78 -1.36 14.39
N ILE A 44 9.66 -0.66 14.62
CA ILE A 44 9.36 0.62 13.94
C ILE A 44 10.33 1.76 14.26
N THR A 45 11.01 1.70 15.41
CA THR A 45 12.03 2.66 15.83
C THR A 45 13.39 2.41 15.18
N SER A 46 13.58 1.25 14.53
CA SER A 46 14.80 0.93 13.81
C SER A 46 14.88 1.72 12.52
N VAL A 47 16.00 2.42 12.31
CA VAL A 47 16.31 3.13 11.05
C VAL A 47 16.34 2.17 9.84
N LEU A 48 16.54 0.87 10.08
CA LEU A 48 16.55 -0.18 9.07
C LEU A 48 15.16 -0.80 8.82
N ALA A 49 14.16 -0.51 9.65
CA ALA A 49 12.83 -1.06 9.46
C ALA A 49 12.16 -0.45 8.24
N GLN A 50 12.04 -1.26 7.19
CA GLN A 50 11.30 -0.92 5.99
C GLN A 50 9.92 -1.56 6.03
N PHE A 51 8.93 -0.81 5.56
CA PHE A 51 7.58 -1.35 5.41
C PHE A 51 7.64 -2.56 4.45
N PRO A 52 7.12 -3.74 4.83
CA PRO A 52 7.27 -4.99 4.09
C PRO A 52 6.35 -5.08 2.86
N SER A 53 6.40 -4.07 1.99
CA SER A 53 5.54 -3.90 0.81
C SER A 53 5.59 -5.14 -0.09
N GLN A 54 6.78 -5.54 -0.55
CA GLN A 54 6.96 -6.68 -1.45
C GLN A 54 6.45 -7.99 -0.85
N GLN A 55 6.73 -8.23 0.43
CA GLN A 55 6.29 -9.44 1.12
C GLN A 55 4.75 -9.53 1.17
N ILE A 56 4.07 -8.41 1.42
CA ILE A 56 2.61 -8.33 1.41
C ILE A 56 2.05 -8.55 -0.01
N ALA A 57 2.65 -7.93 -1.04
CA ALA A 57 2.25 -8.19 -2.43
C ALA A 57 2.37 -9.67 -2.79
N SER A 58 3.50 -10.31 -2.45
CA SER A 58 3.71 -11.72 -2.73
C SER A 58 2.69 -12.63 -2.06
N VAL A 59 2.21 -12.31 -0.86
CA VAL A 59 1.12 -13.09 -0.22
C VAL A 59 -0.16 -13.05 -1.06
N ILE A 60 -0.51 -11.87 -1.58
CA ILE A 60 -1.69 -11.67 -2.43
C ILE A 60 -1.50 -12.41 -3.76
N ASP A 61 -0.36 -12.22 -4.42
CA ASP A 61 -0.07 -12.84 -5.72
C ASP A 61 -0.05 -14.38 -5.64
N ASN A 62 0.57 -14.93 -4.59
CA ASN A 62 0.62 -16.37 -4.36
C ASN A 62 -0.79 -16.96 -4.13
N TYR A 63 -1.65 -16.26 -3.38
CA TYR A 63 -3.03 -16.70 -3.21
C TYR A 63 -3.83 -16.59 -4.51
N ALA A 64 -3.69 -15.48 -5.25
CA ALA A 64 -4.34 -15.30 -6.54
C ALA A 64 -3.94 -16.40 -7.55
N ALA A 65 -2.66 -16.79 -7.56
CA ALA A 65 -2.17 -17.88 -8.39
C ALA A 65 -2.75 -19.25 -8.02
N SER A 66 -3.09 -19.47 -6.74
CA SER A 66 -3.72 -20.72 -6.27
C SER A 66 -5.19 -20.87 -6.70
N LEU A 67 -5.88 -19.77 -6.99
CA LEU A 67 -7.26 -19.80 -7.46
C LEU A 67 -7.32 -20.34 -8.89
N GLN A 68 -8.14 -21.35 -9.14
CA GLN A 68 -8.26 -21.96 -10.47
C GLN A 68 -9.28 -21.25 -11.37
N LYS A 69 -10.37 -20.75 -10.78
CA LYS A 69 -11.44 -20.07 -11.53
C LYS A 69 -11.08 -18.62 -11.76
N ARG A 70 -11.26 -18.14 -12.99
CA ARG A 70 -11.05 -16.74 -13.37
C ARG A 70 -11.94 -15.79 -12.55
N THR A 71 -13.20 -16.12 -12.37
CA THR A 71 -14.16 -15.29 -11.60
C THR A 71 -13.71 -15.10 -10.15
N ASP A 72 -13.19 -16.15 -9.51
CA ASP A 72 -12.71 -16.07 -8.13
C ASP A 72 -11.46 -15.17 -8.03
N ARG A 73 -10.57 -15.23 -9.04
CA ARG A 73 -9.42 -14.31 -9.14
C ARG A 73 -9.86 -12.87 -9.29
N ASP A 74 -10.83 -12.59 -10.16
CA ASP A 74 -11.32 -11.24 -10.41
C ASP A 74 -11.95 -10.65 -9.13
N VAL A 75 -12.77 -11.43 -8.42
CA VAL A 75 -13.36 -11.02 -7.12
C VAL A 75 -12.28 -10.79 -6.07
N PHE A 76 -11.30 -11.69 -5.98
CA PHE A 76 -10.19 -11.54 -5.03
C PHE A 76 -9.34 -10.30 -5.32
N PHE A 77 -9.05 -10.03 -6.59
CA PHE A 77 -8.28 -8.87 -7.02
C PHE A 77 -9.02 -7.56 -6.72
N MET A 78 -10.32 -7.48 -7.04
CA MET A 78 -11.16 -6.33 -6.69
C MET A 78 -11.19 -6.09 -5.18
N THR A 79 -11.30 -7.16 -4.39
CA THR A 79 -11.34 -7.08 -2.91
C THR A 79 -10.00 -6.64 -2.33
N THR A 80 -8.87 -7.08 -2.90
CA THR A 80 -7.52 -6.78 -2.39
C THR A 80 -6.86 -5.57 -3.03
N GLN A 81 -7.50 -4.93 -4.00
CA GLN A 81 -6.98 -3.79 -4.76
C GLN A 81 -6.47 -2.66 -3.84
N GLY A 82 -7.20 -2.33 -2.77
CA GLY A 82 -6.77 -1.29 -1.82
C GLY A 82 -5.42 -1.59 -1.17
N ILE A 83 -5.17 -2.87 -0.83
CA ILE A 83 -3.89 -3.28 -0.25
C ILE A 83 -2.78 -3.19 -1.30
N LEU A 84 -3.04 -3.65 -2.53
CA LEU A 84 -2.05 -3.60 -3.61
C LEU A 84 -1.65 -2.16 -3.96
N GLN A 85 -2.62 -1.24 -4.02
CA GLN A 85 -2.35 0.18 -4.23
C GLN A 85 -1.50 0.78 -3.10
N LEU A 86 -1.78 0.42 -1.85
CA LEU A 86 -1.02 0.87 -0.69
C LEU A 86 0.41 0.34 -0.71
N VAL A 87 0.58 -0.95 -0.96
CA VAL A 87 1.88 -1.61 -1.06
C VAL A 87 2.73 -0.99 -2.16
N GLN A 88 2.13 -0.74 -3.33
CA GLN A 88 2.80 -0.07 -4.44
C GLN A 88 3.22 1.36 -4.09
N ARG A 89 2.38 2.10 -3.37
CA ARG A 89 2.64 3.46 -2.88
C ARG A 89 3.86 3.52 -1.97
N TYR A 90 4.10 2.49 -1.15
CA TYR A 90 5.25 2.39 -0.24
C TYR A 90 6.42 1.54 -0.76
N ARG A 91 6.43 1.16 -2.05
CA ARG A 91 7.50 0.31 -2.62
C ARG A 91 8.92 0.89 -2.43
N ASN A 92 9.02 2.22 -2.39
CA ASN A 92 10.28 2.95 -2.22
C ASN A 92 10.46 3.49 -0.78
N GLY A 93 9.71 2.92 0.17
CA GLY A 93 9.66 3.38 1.55
C GLY A 93 9.03 4.76 1.72
N ILE A 94 9.06 5.23 2.97
CA ILE A 94 8.40 6.48 3.37
C ILE A 94 9.02 7.74 2.73
N ARG A 95 10.34 7.73 2.53
CA ARG A 95 11.06 8.79 1.79
C ARG A 95 10.64 8.85 0.33
N GLY A 96 10.51 7.69 -0.31
CA GLY A 96 10.00 7.60 -1.68
C GLY A 96 8.57 8.14 -1.77
N ARG A 97 7.71 7.81 -0.81
CA ARG A 97 6.35 8.34 -0.74
C ARG A 97 6.32 9.86 -0.63
N MET A 98 7.13 10.44 0.25
CA MET A 98 7.22 11.90 0.38
C MET A 98 7.65 12.56 -0.95
N ARG A 99 8.68 12.01 -1.61
CA ARG A 99 9.14 12.51 -2.92
C ARG A 99 8.02 12.47 -3.95
N THR A 100 7.32 11.35 -4.07
CA THR A 100 6.21 11.20 -5.03
C THR A 100 5.07 12.17 -4.72
N ALA A 101 4.70 12.35 -3.46
CA ALA A 101 3.63 13.29 -3.09
C ALA A 101 3.95 14.73 -3.50
N VAL A 102 5.18 15.19 -3.29
CA VAL A 102 5.62 16.53 -3.73
C VAL A 102 5.63 16.62 -5.25
N GLN A 103 6.15 15.61 -5.92
CA GLN A 103 6.19 15.57 -7.39
C GLN A 103 4.78 15.63 -7.99
N ASP A 104 3.82 14.92 -7.40
CA ASP A 104 2.43 14.90 -7.89
C ASP A 104 1.75 16.26 -7.73
N LEU A 105 1.95 16.95 -6.59
CA LEU A 105 1.44 18.30 -6.39
C LEU A 105 2.02 19.29 -7.42
N LEU A 106 3.32 19.21 -7.68
CA LEU A 106 3.96 20.06 -8.71
C LEU A 106 3.42 19.77 -10.10
N LYS A 107 3.17 18.50 -10.44
CA LYS A 107 2.57 18.11 -11.72
C LYS A 107 1.14 18.62 -11.85
N GLN A 108 0.33 18.52 -10.80
CA GLN A 108 -1.04 19.03 -10.78
C GLN A 108 -1.08 20.54 -11.00
N TYR A 109 -0.21 21.28 -10.30
CA TYR A 109 -0.06 22.72 -10.51
C TYR A 109 0.32 23.03 -11.96
N LEU A 110 1.38 22.39 -12.48
CA LEU A 110 1.84 22.60 -13.85
C LEU A 110 0.76 22.27 -14.89
N GLN A 111 -0.01 21.19 -14.68
CA GLN A 111 -1.09 20.79 -15.57
C GLN A 111 -2.15 21.89 -15.69
N VAL A 112 -2.49 22.56 -14.58
CA VAL A 112 -3.43 23.69 -14.62
C VAL A 112 -2.78 24.90 -15.30
N GLU A 113 -1.58 25.31 -14.87
CA GLU A 113 -0.90 26.48 -15.40
C GLU A 113 -0.68 26.43 -16.92
N THR A 114 -0.32 25.27 -17.48
CA THR A 114 -0.11 25.11 -18.93
C THR A 114 -1.35 25.45 -19.77
N LEU A 115 -2.56 25.33 -19.22
CA LEU A 115 -3.80 25.69 -19.89
C LEU A 115 -4.01 27.22 -19.98
N PHE A 116 -3.34 27.98 -19.13
CA PHE A 116 -3.46 29.44 -19.04
C PHE A 116 -2.20 30.19 -19.51
N GLN A 117 -1.19 29.48 -20.02
CA GLN A 117 0.05 30.07 -20.51
C GLN A 117 0.02 30.57 -21.96
N HIS A 118 -1.04 30.27 -22.71
CA HIS A 118 -1.25 30.82 -24.05
C HIS A 118 -2.33 31.89 -23.99
N GLY A 119 -1.92 33.10 -23.64
CA GLY A 119 -2.69 34.32 -23.85
C GLY A 119 -2.51 34.84 -25.27
#